data_AF-A0A7C3CCA2-F1
#
_entry.id   AF-A0A7C3CCA2-F1
#
_cell.length_a   1.000
_cell.length_b   1.000
_cell.length_c   1.000
_cell.angle_alpha   90.00
_cell.angle_beta   90.00
_cell.angle_gamma   90.00
#
_symmetry.space_group_name_H-M   'P 1'
#
loop_
_entity.id
_entity.type
_entity.pdbx_description
1 polymer ?
#
loop_
_entity_poly.entity_id
_entity_poly.type
_entity_poly.pdbx_seq_one_letter_code
_entity_poly.pdbx_strand_id
1 'polypeptide(L)' 'MSFQFRKYIFAYLFLFIFFQNNLSATTGRYRCMWREHPATTMTIGWEQMSGNNSIVYYDELDGGQASA' A
#
# COMPACT_ATOMS: atom_id res chain seq x y z
N MET A 1 31.64 -30.46 1.49
CA MET A 1 31.11 -29.24 2.15
C MET A 1 31.02 -29.53 3.64
N SER A 2 31.79 -28.84 4.49
CA SER A 2 31.96 -29.24 5.90
C SER A 2 30.65 -29.06 6.70
N PHE A 3 30.44 -29.92 7.70
CA PHE A 3 29.27 -29.87 8.58
C PHE A 3 29.11 -28.49 9.25
N GLN A 4 30.23 -27.81 9.53
CA GLN A 4 30.23 -26.45 10.08
C GLN A 4 29.65 -25.43 9.11
N PHE A 5 29.95 -25.53 7.81
CA PHE A 5 29.43 -24.62 6.78
C PHE A 5 27.90 -24.68 6.68
N ARG A 6 27.32 -25.88 6.76
CA ARG A 6 25.86 -26.07 6.73
C ARG A 6 25.17 -25.40 7.92
N LYS A 7 25.76 -25.47 9.11
CA LYS A 7 25.21 -24.83 10.32
C LYS A 7 25.15 -23.31 10.20
N TYR A 8 26.22 -22.68 9.70
CA TYR A 8 26.23 -21.22 9.52
C TYR A 8 25.19 -20.79 8.47
N ILE A 9 25.00 -21.55 7.40
CA ILE A 9 23.92 -21.30 6.42
C ILE A 9 22.54 -21.37 7.06
N PHE A 10 22.27 -22.41 7.85
CA PHE A 10 20.98 -22.52 8.55
C PHE A 10 20.78 -21.39 9.55
N ALA A 11 21.83 -20.95 10.24
CA ALA A 11 21.77 -19.81 11.15
C ALA A 11 21.46 -18.50 10.43
N TYR A 12 22.09 -18.23 9.28
CA TYR A 12 21.80 -17.04 8.47
C TYR A 12 20.39 -17.07 7.87
N LEU A 13 19.92 -18.23 7.41
CA LEU A 13 18.54 -18.40 6.93
C LEU A 13 17.52 -18.17 8.05
N PHE A 14 17.79 -18.67 9.25
CA PHE A 14 16.94 -18.44 10.41
C PHE A 14 16.90 -16.96 10.79
N LEU A 15 18.03 -16.26 10.75
CA LEU A 15 18.12 -14.82 11.02
C LEU A 15 17.31 -13.98 9.99
N PHE A 16 17.30 -14.39 8.72
CA PHE A 16 16.61 -13.67 7.64
C PHE A 16 15.08 -13.64 7.82
N ILE A 17 14.50 -14.68 8.41
CA ILE A 17 13.03 -14.79 8.59
C ILE A 17 12.49 -13.72 9.55
N PHE A 18 13.32 -13.19 10.46
CA PHE A 18 12.92 -12.16 11.43
C PHE A 18 12.85 -10.74 10.85
N PHE A 19 13.34 -10.49 9.63
CA PHE A 19 13.22 -9.21 8.96
C PHE A 19 11.85 -9.06 8.25
N GLN A 20 10.76 -9.11 9.02
CA GLN A 20 9.42 -8.80 8.48
C GLN A 20 9.19 -7.28 8.53
N ASN A 21 9.02 -6.66 7.36
CA ASN A 21 8.56 -5.27 7.27
C ASN A 21 7.03 -5.28 7.13
N ASN A 22 6.32 -4.77 8.14
CA ASN A 22 4.87 -4.60 8.07
C ASN A 22 4.55 -3.32 7.28
N LEU A 23 4.34 -3.47 5.96
CA LEU A 23 3.89 -2.38 5.11
C LEU A 23 2.38 -2.20 5.30
N SER A 24 1.98 -1.14 5.98
CA SER A 24 0.59 -0.72 6.14
C SER A 24 0.41 0.64 5.50
N ALA A 25 -0.62 0.75 4.65
CA ALA A 25 -1.03 2.01 4.04
C ALA A 25 -2.51 2.24 4.37
N THR A 26 -2.75 3.03 5.40
CA THR A 26 -4.09 3.31 5.93
C THR A 26 -4.48 4.72 5.55
N THR A 27 -5.66 4.86 4.99
CA THR A 27 -6.26 6.14 4.59
C THR A 27 -7.51 6.40 5.41
N GLY A 28 -7.79 7.67 5.68
CA GLY A 28 -8.96 8.11 6.42
C GLY A 28 -9.58 9.36 5.80
N ARG A 29 -10.75 9.75 6.33
CA ARG A 29 -11.44 11.04 6.10
C ARG A 29 -11.30 11.58 4.67
N TYR A 30 -12.18 11.12 3.79
CA TYR A 30 -12.23 11.57 2.41
C TYR A 30 -13.07 12.85 2.28
N ARG A 31 -12.65 13.73 1.37
CA ARG A 31 -13.35 14.96 1.02
C ARG A 31 -13.26 15.20 -0.47
N CYS A 32 -14.37 15.61 -1.06
CA CYS A 32 -14.44 16.00 -2.45
C CYS A 32 -14.95 17.44 -2.55
N MET A 33 -14.31 18.23 -3.41
CA MET A 33 -14.66 19.62 -3.65
C MET A 33 -14.72 19.89 -5.14
N TRP A 34 -15.81 20.48 -5.61
CA TRP A 34 -15.90 20.95 -6.98
C TRP A 34 -14.98 22.15 -7.18
N ARG A 35 -14.33 22.19 -8.35
CA ARG A 35 -13.55 23.35 -8.79
C ARG A 35 -14.44 24.29 -9.61
N GLU A 36 -13.84 25.31 -10.22
CA GLU A 36 -14.52 26.33 -11.03
C GLU A 36 -15.49 25.75 -12.08
N HIS A 37 -15.17 24.57 -12.63
CA HIS A 37 -16.04 23.82 -13.54
C HIS A 37 -16.50 22.51 -12.89
N PRO A 38 -17.66 22.51 -12.20
CA PRO A 38 -18.13 21.35 -11.43
C PRO A 38 -18.49 20.14 -12.29
N ALA A 39 -18.76 20.34 -13.58
CA ALA A 39 -19.09 19.25 -14.50
C ALA A 39 -17.87 18.46 -15.00
N THR A 40 -16.66 19.02 -14.87
CA THR A 40 -15.44 18.44 -15.50
C THR A 40 -14.27 18.31 -14.54
N THR A 41 -14.29 19.01 -13.40
CA THR A 41 -13.14 19.07 -12.49
C THR A 41 -13.55 18.97 -11.02
N MET A 42 -12.90 18.06 -10.30
CA MET A 42 -13.05 17.85 -8.87
C MET A 42 -11.68 17.75 -8.21
N THR A 43 -11.58 18.19 -6.96
CA THR A 43 -10.43 17.92 -6.09
C THR A 43 -10.82 16.88 -5.06
N ILE A 44 -10.02 15.82 -4.95
CA ILE A 44 -10.18 14.74 -3.98
C ILE A 44 -9.05 14.86 -2.97
N GLY A 45 -9.39 14.96 -1.68
CA GLY A 45 -8.44 14.99 -0.58
C GLY A 45 -8.77 13.91 0.45
N TRP A 46 -7.74 13.37 1.09
CA TRP A 46 -7.88 12.38 2.15
C TRP A 46 -6.76 12.53 3.18
N GLU A 47 -6.92 11.85 4.30
CA GLU A 47 -5.90 11.72 5.33
C GLU A 47 -5.06 10.46 5.07
N GLN A 48 -3.77 10.63 4.79
CA GLN A 48 -2.82 9.52 4.71
C GLN A 48 -2.28 9.23 6.12
N MET A 49 -2.80 8.20 6.79
CA MET A 49 -2.37 7.83 8.15
C MET A 49 -1.08 6.99 8.16
N SER A 50 -0.83 6.21 7.10
CA SER A 50 0.41 5.45 6.93
C SER A 50 0.72 5.20 5.45
N GLY A 51 1.99 4.94 5.10
CA GLY A 51 2.46 4.75 3.72
C GLY A 51 2.84 6.06 3.02
N ASN A 52 3.80 6.00 2.08
CA ASN A 52 4.46 7.19 1.49
C ASN A 52 4.19 7.41 -0.01
N ASN A 53 3.26 6.68 -0.63
CA ASN A 53 2.98 6.78 -2.08
C ASN A 53 1.48 6.89 -2.35
N SER A 54 0.93 8.06 -2.06
CA SER A 54 -0.48 8.42 -2.27
C SER A 54 -0.81 8.57 -3.76
N ILE A 55 -1.62 7.66 -4.31
CA ILE A 55 -2.10 7.68 -5.71
C ILE A 55 -3.62 7.46 -5.72
N VAL A 56 -4.34 8.23 -6.53
CA VAL A 56 -5.78 8.05 -6.77
C VAL A 56 -5.97 7.35 -8.11
N TYR A 57 -6.72 6.25 -8.10
CA TYR A 57 -7.19 5.56 -9.30
C TYR A 57 -8.68 5.86 -9.46
N TYR A 58 -9.10 6.32 -10.63
CA TYR A 58 -10.50 6.63 -10.95
C TYR A 58 -10.77 6.26 -12.41
N ASP A 59 -12.00 5.85 -12.69
CA ASP A 59 -12.48 5.49 -14.02
C ASP A 59 -14.01 5.70 -14.09
N GLU A 60 -14.57 5.72 -15.29
CA GLU A 60 -16.02 5.80 -15.52
C GLU A 60 -16.74 4.48 -15.18
N LEU A 61 -16.04 3.37 -15.37
CA LEU A 61 -16.52 2.03 -15.05
C LEU A 61 -15.87 1.57 -13.75
N ASP A 62 -16.68 1.07 -12.82
CA ASP A 62 -16.15 0.32 -11.71
C ASP A 62 -15.47 -0.95 -12.26
N GLY A 63 -14.15 -1.06 -12.06
CA GLY A 63 -13.27 -2.09 -12.63
C GLY A 63 -13.50 -3.50 -12.09
N GLY A 64 -14.73 -3.84 -11.71
CA GLY A 64 -15.15 -5.16 -11.23
C GLY A 64 -15.30 -5.28 -9.73
N GLN A 65 -15.30 -4.18 -8.95
CA GLN A 65 -15.62 -4.24 -7.52
C GLN A 65 -17.13 -4.14 -7.24
N ALA A 66 -17.92 -4.95 -7.94
CA ALA A 66 -19.26 -5.29 -7.46
C ALA A 66 -19.15 -6.43 -6.41
N SER A 67 -19.11 -6.09 -5.12
CA SER A 67 -19.30 -7.01 -3.98
C SER A 67 -19.45 -6.18 -2.69
N ALA A 68 -20.42 -6.34 -1.79
CA ALA A 68 -21.60 -7.17 -1.62
C ALA A 68 -22.50 -6.49 -0.56
#